data_AF-A0A1J4YJJ2-F1
#
_entry.id   AF-A0A1J4YJJ2-F1
#
_cell.length_a   1.000
_cell.length_b   1.000
_cell.length_c   1.000
_cell.angle_alpha   90.00
_cell.angle_beta   90.00
_cell.angle_gamma   90.00
#
_symmetry.space_group_name_H-M   'P 1'
#
loop_
_entity.id
_entity.type
_entity.pdbx_description
1 polymer ?
#
loop_
_entity_poly.entity_id
_entity_poly.type
_entity_poly.pdbx_seq_one_letter_code
_entity_poly.pdbx_strand_id
1 'polypeptide(L)' 'MESIRAQRIADRFTGNMNFMVQSYCGGLLVCFHKHTHYFVRETQFWSYVYRVAGIPGRKC' A
#
# COMPACT_ATOMS: atom_id res chain seq x y z
N MET A 1 2.69 -18.77 0.72
CA MET A 1 2.82 -18.20 -0.63
C MET A 1 2.46 -16.73 -0.55
N GLU A 2 3.40 -15.84 -0.88
CA GLU A 2 3.05 -14.44 -1.11
C GLU A 2 2.19 -14.34 -2.37
N SER A 3 1.17 -13.48 -2.32
CA SER A 3 0.31 -13.25 -3.48
C SER A 3 1.12 -12.55 -4.57
N ILE A 4 1.12 -13.09 -5.79
CA ILE A 4 1.77 -12.49 -6.97
C ILE A 4 1.30 -11.04 -7.17
N ARG A 5 0.05 -10.72 -6.79
CA ARG A 5 -0.49 -9.37 -6.86
C ARG A 5 0.11 -8.43 -5.82
N ALA A 6 0.32 -8.89 -4.58
CA ALA A 6 0.98 -8.09 -3.55
C ALA A 6 2.42 -7.73 -3.98
N GLN A 7 3.17 -8.69 -4.50
CA GLN A 7 4.51 -8.45 -5.03
C GLN A 7 4.50 -7.38 -6.13
N ARG A 8 3.63 -7.53 -7.15
CA ARG A 8 3.50 -6.55 -8.24
C ARG A 8 3.12 -5.15 -7.77
N ILE A 9 2.32 -5.05 -6.70
CA ILE A 9 2.00 -3.77 -6.09
C ILE A 9 3.27 -3.20 -5.46
N ALA A 10 3.94 -3.94 -4.58
CA ALA A 10 5.19 -3.50 -3.96
C ALA A 10 6.23 -3.03 -5.00
N ASP A 11 6.43 -3.80 -6.06
CA ASP A 11 7.39 -3.50 -7.14
C ASP A 11 7.11 -2.15 -7.84
N ARG A 12 5.83 -1.74 -7.95
CA ARG A 12 5.45 -0.45 -8.53
C ARG A 12 5.76 0.75 -7.64
N PHE A 13 5.85 0.53 -6.33
CA PHE A 13 6.15 1.58 -5.35
C PHE A 13 7.62 1.57 -4.92
N THR A 14 8.42 0.64 -5.45
CA THR A 14 9.88 0.62 -5.28
C THR A 14 10.48 1.95 -5.72
N GLY A 15 11.30 2.56 -4.84
CA GLY A 15 11.93 3.86 -5.07
C GLY A 15 11.13 5.07 -4.59
N ASN A 16 9.88 4.90 -4.13
CA ASN A 16 9.13 5.99 -3.53
C ASN A 16 9.52 6.21 -2.06
N MET A 17 10.33 7.24 -1.80
CA MET A 17 10.82 7.55 -0.45
C MET A 17 9.75 8.04 0.52
N ASN A 18 8.61 8.52 0.01
CA ASN A 18 7.51 9.04 0.83
C ASN A 18 6.43 7.98 1.10
N PHE A 19 6.37 6.92 0.30
CA PHE A 19 5.36 5.88 0.38
C PHE A 19 5.98 4.53 0.00
N MET A 20 6.56 3.85 0.98
CA MET A 20 7.13 2.53 0.78
C MET A 20 6.06 1.46 0.89
N VAL A 21 6.09 0.48 0.00
CA VAL A 21 5.20 -0.67 0.01
C VAL A 21 6.03 -1.93 -0.12
N GLN A 22 5.84 -2.87 0.78
CA GLN A 22 6.47 -4.20 0.75
C GLN A 22 5.40 -5.27 0.83
N SER A 23 5.54 -6.35 0.09
CA SER A 23 4.67 -7.50 0.26
C SER A 23 5.06 -8.25 1.54
N TYR A 24 4.06 -8.71 2.30
CA TYR A 24 4.29 -9.46 3.53
C TYR A 24 3.08 -10.35 3.84
N CYS A 25 3.30 -11.64 4.10
CA CYS A 25 2.27 -12.59 4.54
C CYS A 25 0.93 -12.51 3.78
N GLY A 26 0.96 -12.33 2.45
CA GLY A 26 -0.26 -12.23 1.63
C GLY A 26 -0.98 -10.87 1.66
N GLY A 27 -0.36 -9.86 2.26
CA GLY A 27 -0.78 -8.47 2.24
C GLY A 27 0.39 -7.54 1.90
N LEU A 28 0.26 -6.28 2.32
CA LEU A 28 1.20 -5.20 2.02
C LEU A 28 1.52 -4.43 3.29
N LEU A 29 2.79 -4.34 3.64
CA LEU A 29 3.30 -3.40 4.62
C LEU A 29 3.53 -2.06 3.94
N VAL A 30 2.83 -1.03 4.42
CA VAL A 30 2.88 0.32 3.86
C VAL A 30 3.46 1.29 4.88
N CYS A 31 4.46 2.05 4.48
CA CYS A 31 5.07 3.11 5.29
C CYS A 31 4.90 4.46 4.61
N PHE A 32 4.21 5.38 5.28
CA PHE A 32 4.05 6.76 4.81
C PHE A 32 4.95 7.71 5.61
N HIS A 33 5.72 8.52 4.89
CA HIS A 33 6.54 9.61 5.45
C HIS A 33 7.51 9.19 6.57
N LYS A 34 7.97 7.93 6.59
CA LYS A 34 8.88 7.36 7.62
C LYS A 34 8.32 7.28 9.04
N HIS A 35 7.02 7.55 9.26
CA HIS A 35 6.46 7.66 10.61
C HIS A 35 5.55 6.51 11.03
N THR A 36 4.92 5.79 10.10
CA THR A 36 3.96 4.75 10.50
C THR A 36 3.89 3.60 9.50
N HIS A 37 4.01 2.38 10.02
CA HIS A 37 3.89 1.13 9.26
C HIS A 37 2.47 0.57 9.45
N TYR A 38 1.79 0.30 8.35
CA TYR A 38 0.47 -0.32 8.36
C TYR A 38 0.51 -1.64 7.59
N PHE A 39 -0.08 -2.67 8.17
CA PHE A 39 -0.39 -3.88 7.43
C PHE A 39 -1.74 -3.73 6.73
N VAL A 40 -1.75 -3.83 5.40
CA VAL A 40 -2.92 -3.67 4.58
C VAL A 40 -3.15 -4.94 3.78
N ARG A 41 -4.35 -5.51 3.85
CA ARG A 41 -4.71 -6.64 2.98
C ARG A 41 -4.70 -6.18 1.53
N GLU A 42 -4.29 -7.06 0.61
CA GLU A 42 -4.24 -6.75 -0.83
C GLU A 42 -5.55 -6.13 -1.35
N THR A 43 -6.69 -6.68 -0.93
CA THR A 43 -8.03 -6.21 -1.35
C THR A 43 -8.38 -4.80 -0.87
N GLN A 44 -7.71 -4.30 0.16
CA GLN A 44 -7.95 -3.00 0.79
C GLN A 44 -6.85 -1.98 0.46
N PHE A 45 -5.83 -2.38 -0.31
CA PHE A 45 -4.67 -1.54 -0.59
C PHE A 45 -5.04 -0.20 -1.22
N TRP A 46 -5.84 -0.22 -2.30
CA TRP A 46 -6.23 1.01 -2.97
C TRP A 46 -7.13 1.90 -2.11
N SER A 47 -8.06 1.32 -1.34
CA SER A 47 -8.88 2.05 -0.38
C SER A 47 -8.03 2.77 0.68
N TYR A 48 -6.97 2.10 1.17
CA TYR A 48 -5.99 2.71 2.05
C TYR A 48 -5.22 3.84 1.36
N VAL A 49 -4.70 3.62 0.15
CA VAL A 49 -3.97 4.64 -0.63
C VAL A 49 -4.83 5.88 -0.84
N TYR A 50 -6.09 5.74 -1.28
CA TYR A 50 -6.99 6.87 -1.50
C TYR A 50 -7.28 7.63 -0.21
N ARG A 51 -7.48 6.92 0.90
CA ARG A 51 -7.67 7.54 2.22
C ARG A 51 -6.46 8.33 2.68
N VAL A 52 -5.25 7.80 2.49
CA VAL A 52 -3.99 8.42 2.94
C VAL A 52 -3.53 9.54 2.00
N ALA A 53 -3.72 9.39 0.70
CA ALA A 53 -3.37 10.41 -0.30
C ALA A 53 -4.23 11.68 -0.20
N GLY A 54 -5.23 11.70 0.69
CA GLY A 54 -6.13 12.84 0.86
C GLY A 54 -6.95 13.14 -0.39
N ILE A 55 -7.01 12.22 -1.36
CA ILE A 55 -7.91 12.31 -2.51
C ILE A 55 -9.29 12.09 -1.90
N PRO A 56 -10.09 13.15 -1.71
CA PRO A 56 -11.40 12.97 -1.11
C PRO A 56 -12.14 12.06 -2.07
N GLY A 57 -12.53 10.88 -1.56
CA GLY A 57 -13.25 9.90 -2.36
C GLY A 57 -14.36 10.66 -3.06
N ARG A 58 -14.32 10.69 -4.39
CA ARG A 58 -15.52 10.99 -5.16
C ARG A 58 -16.52 9.96 -4.67
N LYS A 59 -17.47 10.41 -3.84
CA LYS A 59 -18.73 9.71 -3.65
C LYS A 59 -19.22 9.42 -5.07
N CYS A 60 -19.44 8.13 -5.33
CA CYS A 60 -19.99 7.62 -6.57
C CYS A 60 -21.12 8.50 -7.11
#